data_AF-A0A497Y5X8-F1
#
_entry.id   AF-A0A497Y5X8-F1
#
_cell.length_a   1.000
_cell.length_b   1.000
_cell.length_c   1.000
_cell.angle_alpha   90.00
_cell.angle_beta   90.00
_cell.angle_gamma   90.00
#
_symmetry.space_group_name_H-M   'P 1'
#
loop_
_entity.id
_entity.type
_entity.pdbx_description
1 polymer ?
#
loop_
_entity_poly.entity_id
_entity_poly.type
_entity_poly.pdbx_seq_one_letter_code
_entity_poly.pdbx_strand_id
1 'polypeptide(L)'
;MINYKLKLMTADELLNFFKLKAPQTVDAISTGAGWEIWLQTELILALRGANQGYSGARELPYPSPLSRSRLDIGIGHNQEYYAIEMKVESPTRAKPFLSRILKDVTKIGYYAVQGSQVKLSKYVVGIGYGVAAKAQMKQYSIDNAGKAGYSEQSGLGILLIVVS
;
A
#
# COMPACT_ATOMS: atom_id res chain seq x y z
N MET A 1 -3.97 -16.40 -16.79
CA MET A 1 -4.44 -15.79 -15.53
C MET A 1 -3.92 -16.64 -14.38
N ILE A 2 -3.00 -16.13 -13.56
CA ILE A 2 -2.54 -16.86 -12.38
C ILE A 2 -3.53 -16.58 -11.24
N ASN A 3 -4.21 -17.63 -10.77
CA ASN A 3 -5.12 -17.58 -9.63
C ASN A 3 -4.29 -17.47 -8.33
N TYR A 4 -4.14 -16.26 -7.80
CA TYR A 4 -3.54 -16.07 -6.48
C TYR A 4 -4.63 -16.03 -5.41
N LYS A 5 -4.54 -16.92 -4.43
CA LYS A 5 -5.35 -16.89 -3.22
C LYS A 5 -4.53 -16.21 -2.12
N LEU A 6 -4.72 -14.91 -1.93
CA LEU A 6 -4.40 -14.26 -0.65
C LEU A 6 -5.24 -14.99 0.42
N LYS A 7 -4.61 -15.56 1.44
CA LYS A 7 -5.30 -16.33 2.50
C LYS A 7 -5.53 -15.48 3.73
N LEU A 8 -4.56 -14.62 4.06
CA LEU A 8 -4.67 -13.59 5.08
C LEU A 8 -4.18 -12.25 4.50
N MET A 9 -4.40 -11.17 5.26
CA MET A 9 -3.89 -9.83 4.96
C MET A 9 -2.77 -9.50 5.95
N THR A 10 -1.71 -10.29 5.93
CA THR A 10 -0.48 -9.99 6.68
C THR A 10 0.39 -8.98 5.93
N ALA A 11 1.34 -8.37 6.64
CA ALA A 11 2.33 -7.48 6.03
C ALA A 11 3.14 -8.20 4.93
N ASP A 12 3.52 -9.46 5.15
CA ASP A 12 4.30 -10.26 4.20
C ASP A 12 3.48 -10.66 2.96
N GLU A 13 2.21 -11.04 3.15
CA GLU A 13 1.32 -11.33 2.02
C GLU A 13 1.05 -10.09 1.17
N LEU A 14 0.87 -8.94 1.81
CA LEU A 14 0.70 -7.67 1.11
C LEU A 14 1.97 -7.28 0.36
N LEU A 15 3.16 -7.40 0.98
CA LEU A 15 4.44 -7.17 0.32
C LEU A 15 4.63 -8.13 -0.87
N ASN A 16 4.29 -9.41 -0.71
CA ASN A 16 4.36 -10.42 -1.77
C ASN A 16 3.40 -10.12 -2.92
N PHE A 17 2.19 -9.64 -2.65
CA PHE A 17 1.28 -9.18 -3.70
C PHE A 17 1.93 -8.12 -4.58
N PHE A 18 2.54 -7.09 -3.99
CA PHE A 18 3.20 -6.02 -4.75
C PHE A 18 4.43 -6.52 -5.52
N LYS A 19 5.22 -7.43 -4.93
CA LYS A 19 6.34 -8.06 -5.64
C LYS A 19 5.85 -8.80 -6.88
N LEU A 20 4.78 -9.58 -6.77
CA LEU A 20 4.22 -10.33 -7.88
C LEU A 20 3.64 -9.43 -8.98
N LYS A 21 3.16 -8.23 -8.63
CA LYS A 21 2.66 -7.22 -9.58
C LYS A 21 3.75 -6.30 -10.14
N ALA A 22 4.99 -6.41 -9.66
CA ALA A 22 6.08 -5.55 -10.07
C ALA A 22 6.36 -5.58 -11.59
N PRO A 23 6.39 -6.75 -12.28
CA PRO A 23 6.58 -6.77 -13.74
C PRO A 23 5.54 -5.92 -14.48
N GLN A 24 4.25 -6.11 -14.19
CA GLN A 24 3.19 -5.32 -14.85
C GLN A 24 3.25 -3.84 -14.47
N THR A 25 3.66 -3.55 -13.23
CA THR A 25 3.81 -2.18 -12.74
C THR A 25 4.91 -1.43 -13.48
N VAL A 26 6.04 -2.08 -13.77
CA VAL A 26 7.14 -1.49 -14.55
C VAL A 26 6.67 -1.09 -15.94
N ASP A 27 5.93 -1.96 -16.62
CA ASP A 27 5.41 -1.67 -17.97
C ASP A 27 4.44 -0.48 -17.95
N ALA A 28 3.62 -0.38 -16.90
CA ALA A 28 2.61 0.66 -16.75
C ALA A 28 3.15 1.98 -16.18
N ILE A 29 4.34 2.01 -15.56
CA ILE A 29 4.81 3.19 -14.81
C ILE A 29 4.99 4.45 -15.67
N SER A 30 5.35 4.23 -16.94
CA SER A 30 5.52 5.27 -17.95
C SER A 30 4.20 5.93 -18.38
N THR A 31 3.06 5.33 -18.07
CA THR A 31 1.73 5.81 -18.46
C THR A 31 1.16 6.88 -17.51
N GLY A 32 1.89 7.24 -16.45
CA GLY A 32 1.49 8.26 -15.49
C GLY A 32 0.66 7.71 -14.32
N ALA A 33 -0.10 8.54 -13.63
CA ALA A 33 -0.72 8.19 -12.34
C ALA A 33 -1.84 7.12 -12.41
N GLY A 34 -2.30 6.73 -13.61
CA GLY A 34 -3.38 5.75 -13.78
C GLY A 34 -3.05 4.37 -13.21
N TRP A 35 -1.77 3.98 -13.18
CA TRP A 35 -1.39 2.67 -12.67
C TRP A 35 -1.48 2.58 -11.14
N GLU A 36 -1.30 3.68 -10.39
CA GLU A 36 -1.49 3.70 -8.93
C GLU A 36 -2.93 3.28 -8.60
N ILE A 37 -3.90 3.86 -9.33
CA ILE A 37 -5.32 3.52 -9.23
C ILE A 37 -5.60 2.08 -9.66
N TRP A 38 -4.99 1.65 -10.78
CA TRP A 38 -5.14 0.27 -11.26
C TRP A 38 -4.62 -0.74 -10.25
N LEU A 39 -3.45 -0.50 -9.65
CA LEU A 39 -2.85 -1.40 -8.67
C LEU A 39 -3.67 -1.49 -7.38
N GLN A 40 -4.25 -0.37 -6.94
CA GLN A 40 -5.23 -0.37 -5.85
C GLN A 40 -6.45 -1.24 -6.19
N THR A 41 -6.93 -1.17 -7.44
CA THR A 41 -8.06 -1.99 -7.92
C THR A 41 -7.69 -3.48 -8.00
N GLU A 42 -6.50 -3.80 -8.52
CA GLU A 42 -5.99 -5.17 -8.63
C GLU A 42 -5.90 -5.86 -7.27
N LEU A 43 -5.51 -5.15 -6.20
CA LEU A 43 -5.48 -5.72 -4.85
C LEU A 43 -6.88 -6.14 -4.39
N ILE A 44 -7.87 -5.26 -4.56
CA ILE A 44 -9.26 -5.55 -4.20
C ILE A 44 -9.79 -6.73 -5.01
N LEU A 45 -9.52 -6.77 -6.32
CA LEU A 45 -9.95 -7.86 -7.20
C LEU A 45 -9.28 -9.19 -6.83
N ALA A 46 -7.98 -9.19 -6.51
CA ALA A 46 -7.28 -10.40 -6.08
C ALA A 46 -7.86 -10.97 -4.77
N LEU A 47 -8.18 -10.11 -3.80
CA LEU A 47 -8.80 -10.51 -2.54
C LEU A 47 -10.21 -11.06 -2.74
N ARG A 48 -11.02 -10.43 -3.60
CA ARG A 48 -12.35 -10.95 -3.97
C ARG A 48 -12.26 -12.30 -4.69
N GLY A 49 -11.33 -12.42 -5.63
CA GLY A 49 -11.07 -13.65 -6.39
C GLY A 49 -10.60 -14.82 -5.51
N ALA A 50 -10.01 -14.54 -4.34
CA ALA A 50 -9.67 -15.58 -3.37
C ALA A 50 -10.90 -16.27 -2.74
N ASN A 51 -12.10 -15.68 -2.90
CA ASN A 51 -13.41 -16.18 -2.46
C ASN A 51 -13.46 -16.57 -0.97
N GLN A 52 -12.92 -15.68 -0.11
CA GLN A 52 -12.84 -15.87 1.34
C GLN A 52 -13.70 -14.86 2.12
N GLY A 53 -14.57 -14.11 1.45
CA GLY A 53 -15.42 -13.11 2.11
C GLY A 53 -14.74 -11.76 2.37
N TYR A 54 -13.62 -11.47 1.70
CA TYR A 54 -13.03 -10.13 1.71
C TYR A 54 -13.97 -9.12 1.03
N SER A 55 -14.15 -7.98 1.69
CA SER A 55 -14.75 -6.77 1.13
C SER A 55 -13.67 -5.71 0.95
N GLY A 56 -13.81 -4.84 -0.03
CA GLY A 56 -12.81 -3.81 -0.30
C GLY A 56 -13.38 -2.64 -1.08
N ALA A 57 -12.91 -1.44 -0.75
CA ALA A 57 -13.29 -0.19 -1.38
C ALA A 57 -12.10 0.76 -1.45
N ARG A 58 -12.16 1.71 -2.40
CA ARG A 58 -11.21 2.80 -2.55
C ARG A 58 -11.83 4.12 -2.11
N GLU A 59 -10.98 5.13 -1.90
CA GLU A 59 -11.38 6.51 -1.65
C GLU A 59 -12.32 6.65 -0.44
N LEU A 60 -12.01 5.93 0.64
CA LEU A 60 -12.85 5.97 1.85
C LEU A 60 -12.61 7.25 2.64
N PRO A 61 -13.67 7.88 3.18
CA PRO A 61 -13.51 9.13 3.92
C PRO A 61 -12.70 8.91 5.20
N TYR A 62 -11.74 9.80 5.44
CA TYR A 62 -11.11 9.90 6.75
C TYR A 62 -12.09 10.49 7.76
N PRO A 63 -11.99 10.11 9.05
CA PRO A 63 -12.67 10.83 10.12
C PRO A 63 -12.03 12.22 10.34
N SER A 64 -12.71 13.05 11.15
CA SER A 64 -12.13 14.30 11.65
C SER A 64 -10.80 14.03 12.38
N PRO A 65 -9.76 14.88 12.25
CA PRO A 65 -9.75 16.20 11.59
C PRO A 65 -9.45 16.16 10.09
N LEU A 66 -9.20 14.98 9.50
CA LEU A 66 -8.80 14.85 8.09
C LEU A 66 -9.98 14.52 7.16
N SER A 67 -11.18 15.00 7.44
CA SER A 67 -12.41 14.62 6.71
C SER A 67 -12.42 14.95 5.20
N ARG A 68 -11.51 15.83 4.76
CA ARG A 68 -11.26 16.15 3.33
C ARG A 68 -10.34 15.15 2.63
N SER A 69 -9.60 14.35 3.38
CA SER A 69 -8.73 13.30 2.86
C SER A 69 -9.53 12.04 2.55
N ARG A 70 -8.94 11.19 1.72
CA ARG A 70 -9.45 9.88 1.34
C ARG A 70 -8.36 8.84 1.54
N LEU A 71 -8.76 7.70 2.12
CA LEU A 71 -7.93 6.51 2.25
C LEU A 71 -7.92 5.80 0.90
N ASP A 72 -6.72 5.46 0.42
CA ASP A 72 -6.56 4.81 -0.87
C ASP A 72 -7.32 3.47 -0.95
N ILE A 73 -7.15 2.61 0.06
CA ILE A 73 -7.82 1.30 0.13
C ILE A 73 -8.24 0.96 1.55
N GLY A 74 -9.50 0.55 1.74
CA GLY A 74 -9.96 -0.16 2.93
C GLY A 74 -10.43 -1.57 2.58
N ILE A 75 -9.95 -2.56 3.34
CA ILE A 75 -10.33 -3.97 3.20
C ILE A 75 -10.95 -4.45 4.51
N GLY A 76 -12.12 -5.08 4.46
CA GLY A 76 -12.76 -5.70 5.61
C GLY A 76 -12.83 -7.22 5.44
N HIS A 77 -12.51 -7.97 6.48
CA HIS A 77 -12.64 -9.43 6.51
C HIS A 77 -12.89 -9.90 7.95
N ASN A 78 -14.05 -10.50 8.19
CA ASN A 78 -14.51 -10.86 9.53
C ASN A 78 -14.46 -9.65 10.49
N GLN A 79 -13.83 -9.79 11.65
CA GLN A 79 -13.64 -8.71 12.64
C GLN A 79 -12.35 -7.89 12.42
N GLU A 80 -11.66 -8.08 11.28
CA GLU A 80 -10.46 -7.34 10.94
C GLU A 80 -10.74 -6.30 9.83
N TYR A 81 -10.06 -5.18 9.93
CA TYR A 81 -10.09 -4.11 8.95
C TYR A 81 -8.66 -3.65 8.63
N TYR A 82 -8.33 -3.54 7.36
CA TYR A 82 -7.01 -3.14 6.88
C TYR A 82 -7.13 -1.83 6.11
N ALA A 83 -6.54 -0.77 6.64
CA ALA A 83 -6.40 0.50 5.97
C ALA A 83 -5.03 0.57 5.28
N ILE A 84 -5.00 0.96 4.02
CA ILE A 84 -3.78 0.98 3.22
C ILE A 84 -3.69 2.33 2.51
N GLU A 85 -2.55 2.99 2.68
CA GLU A 85 -2.11 4.09 1.84
C GLU A 85 -1.03 3.60 0.88
N MET A 86 -1.05 4.08 -0.34
CA MET A 86 -0.09 3.72 -1.38
C MET A 86 0.54 4.98 -1.93
N LYS A 87 1.86 4.96 -2.08
CA LYS A 87 2.58 6.02 -2.75
C LYS A 87 3.52 5.47 -3.79
N VAL A 88 3.47 6.14 -4.92
CA VAL A 88 4.17 5.77 -6.14
C VAL A 88 5.10 6.90 -6.52
N GLU A 89 6.33 6.53 -6.88
CA GLU A 89 7.29 7.48 -7.40
C GLU A 89 6.77 8.04 -8.72
N SER A 90 6.91 9.36 -8.88
CA SER A 90 6.43 10.07 -10.05
C SER A 90 7.61 10.77 -10.70
N PRO A 91 7.75 10.71 -12.03
CA PRO A 91 8.89 11.29 -12.73
C PRO A 91 8.95 12.82 -12.64
N THR A 92 7.85 13.47 -12.28
CA THR A 92 7.70 14.93 -12.35
C THR A 92 7.95 15.66 -11.02
N ARG A 93 8.28 14.96 -9.92
CA ARG A 93 8.39 15.60 -8.59
C ARG A 93 9.81 15.61 -8.04
N ALA A 94 10.29 16.81 -7.69
CA ALA A 94 11.64 17.05 -7.17
C ALA A 94 11.86 16.70 -5.69
N LYS A 95 10.81 16.38 -4.92
CA LYS A 95 10.96 16.05 -3.48
C LYS A 95 11.44 14.62 -3.30
N PRO A 96 12.29 14.32 -2.30
CA PRO A 96 12.70 12.95 -1.99
C PRO A 96 11.48 12.05 -1.82
N PHE A 97 11.46 10.93 -2.53
CA PHE A 97 10.28 10.06 -2.59
C PHE A 97 9.87 9.55 -1.19
N LEU A 98 10.85 9.17 -0.36
CA LEU A 98 10.61 8.72 1.01
C LEU A 98 9.82 9.75 1.85
N SER A 99 10.08 11.05 1.68
CA SER A 99 9.35 12.09 2.41
C SER A 99 7.84 12.12 2.10
N ARG A 100 7.44 11.64 0.92
CA ARG A 100 6.03 11.52 0.52
C ARG A 100 5.39 10.31 1.18
N ILE A 101 6.08 9.17 1.20
CA ILE A 101 5.64 7.96 1.91
C ILE A 101 5.43 8.28 3.39
N LEU A 102 6.37 8.98 4.04
CA LEU A 102 6.27 9.31 5.46
C LEU A 102 5.11 10.27 5.78
N LYS A 103 4.69 11.12 4.84
CA LYS A 103 3.47 11.91 5.00
C LYS A 103 2.23 11.03 5.05
N ASP A 104 2.17 9.98 4.22
CA ASP A 104 1.07 9.02 4.26
C ASP A 104 1.10 8.19 5.55
N VAL A 105 2.29 7.89 6.10
CA VAL A 105 2.43 7.28 7.44
C VAL A 105 1.81 8.18 8.52
N THR A 106 2.13 9.47 8.52
CA THR A 106 1.50 10.41 9.46
C THR A 106 -0.01 10.51 9.22
N LYS A 107 -0.45 10.58 7.96
CA LYS A 107 -1.85 10.72 7.57
C LYS A 107 -2.69 9.53 8.03
N ILE A 108 -2.28 8.30 7.73
CA ILE A 108 -3.01 7.07 8.10
C ILE A 108 -3.07 6.83 9.60
N GLY A 109 -2.16 7.43 10.38
CA GLY A 109 -2.26 7.47 11.84
C GLY A 109 -3.62 7.99 12.33
N TYR A 110 -4.20 8.98 11.64
CA TYR A 110 -5.52 9.55 11.94
C TYR A 110 -6.70 8.74 11.40
N TYR A 111 -6.48 7.66 10.64
CA TYR A 111 -7.58 6.83 10.15
C TYR A 111 -8.15 5.99 11.29
N ALA A 112 -9.47 5.98 11.42
CA ALA A 112 -10.21 5.16 12.37
C ALA A 112 -11.53 4.73 11.74
N VAL A 113 -11.96 3.51 12.06
CA VAL A 113 -13.28 3.00 11.68
C VAL A 113 -14.26 3.39 12.78
N GLN A 114 -15.26 4.21 12.46
CA GLN A 114 -16.28 4.64 13.42
C GLN A 114 -17.39 3.60 13.55
N GLY A 115 -17.91 3.42 14.76
CA GLY A 115 -19.14 2.66 15.00
C GLY A 115 -19.03 1.14 14.94
N SER A 116 -17.82 0.57 14.90
CA SER A 116 -17.63 -0.89 14.94
C SER A 116 -16.37 -1.28 15.72
N GLN A 117 -16.46 -2.34 16.53
CA GLN A 117 -15.30 -2.95 17.17
C GLN A 117 -14.61 -3.89 16.17
N VAL A 118 -13.77 -3.31 15.31
CA VAL A 118 -12.89 -4.06 14.40
C VAL A 118 -11.45 -3.90 14.82
N LYS A 119 -10.66 -4.95 14.63
CA LYS A 119 -9.20 -4.88 14.74
C LYS A 119 -8.66 -4.18 13.50
N LEU A 120 -8.24 -2.93 13.68
CA LEU A 120 -7.70 -2.09 12.61
C LEU A 120 -6.19 -2.30 12.46
N SER A 121 -5.76 -2.74 11.27
CA SER A 121 -4.36 -2.73 10.85
C SER A 121 -4.14 -1.64 9.82
N LYS A 122 -3.00 -0.95 9.88
CA LYS A 122 -2.68 0.17 8.98
C LYS A 122 -1.36 -0.10 8.27
N TYR A 123 -1.36 0.08 6.96
CA TYR A 123 -0.18 -0.11 6.13
C TYR A 123 0.06 1.09 5.23
N VAL A 124 1.34 1.41 5.00
CA VAL A 124 1.75 2.33 3.93
C VAL A 124 2.69 1.60 3.00
N VAL A 125 2.41 1.70 1.71
CA VAL A 125 3.19 1.03 0.66
C VAL A 125 3.85 2.07 -0.23
N GLY A 126 5.17 2.05 -0.31
CA GLY A 126 5.95 2.86 -1.23
C GLY A 126 6.46 2.03 -2.40
N ILE A 127 6.27 2.50 -3.64
CA ILE A 127 6.80 1.86 -4.86
C ILE A 127 7.64 2.88 -5.62
N GLY A 128 8.95 2.64 -5.71
CA GLY A 128 9.90 3.52 -6.38
C GLY A 128 10.75 2.78 -7.39
N TYR A 129 11.16 3.47 -8.45
CA TYR A 129 12.01 2.95 -9.53
C TYR A 129 13.36 3.67 -9.59
N GLY A 130 13.45 4.91 -9.11
CA GLY A 130 14.67 5.71 -9.08
C GLY A 130 15.69 5.14 -8.11
N VAL A 131 16.98 5.17 -8.49
CA VAL A 131 18.09 4.66 -7.67
C VAL A 131 18.08 5.29 -6.27
N ALA A 132 17.89 6.61 -6.19
CA ALA A 132 17.82 7.33 -4.91
C ALA A 132 16.62 6.90 -4.06
N ALA A 133 15.44 6.74 -4.67
CA ALA A 133 14.23 6.28 -4.00
C ALA A 133 14.42 4.87 -3.41
N LYS A 134 14.98 3.94 -4.19
CA LYS A 134 15.27 2.57 -3.75
C LYS A 134 16.26 2.54 -2.59
N ALA A 135 17.36 3.30 -2.69
CA ALA A 135 18.35 3.38 -1.61
C ALA A 135 17.74 3.93 -0.31
N GLN A 136 16.95 5.00 -0.39
CA GLN A 136 16.28 5.60 0.78
C GLN A 136 15.27 4.65 1.42
N MET A 137 14.45 3.98 0.61
CA MET A 137 13.46 3.02 1.10
C MET A 137 14.12 1.80 1.76
N LYS A 138 15.19 1.28 1.15
CA LYS A 138 15.98 0.19 1.73
C LYS A 138 16.55 0.58 3.08
N GLN A 139 17.21 1.74 3.16
CA GLN A 139 17.80 2.22 4.40
C GLN A 139 16.74 2.39 5.49
N TYR A 140 15.59 3.00 5.16
CA TYR A 140 14.48 3.14 6.09
C TYR A 140 14.01 1.80 6.67
N SER A 141 13.93 0.74 5.85
CA SER A 141 13.53 -0.58 6.32
C SER A 141 14.55 -1.22 7.29
N ILE A 142 15.84 -0.96 7.10
CA ILE A 142 16.91 -1.42 8.00
C ILE A 142 16.79 -0.69 9.34
N ASP A 143 16.63 0.63 9.29
CA ASP A 143 16.52 1.48 10.48
C ASP A 143 15.23 1.21 11.29
N ASN A 144 14.21 0.63 10.65
CA ASN A 144 12.90 0.33 11.24
C ASN A 144 12.55 -1.16 11.17
N ALA A 145 13.56 -2.03 11.39
CA ALA A 145 13.39 -3.47 11.37
C ALA A 145 12.22 -3.93 12.28
N GLY A 146 11.39 -4.83 11.76
CA GLY A 146 10.18 -5.32 12.44
C GLY A 146 8.94 -4.43 12.27
N LYS A 147 9.09 -3.19 11.80
CA LYS A 147 7.97 -2.30 11.44
C LYS A 147 7.93 -1.95 9.96
N ALA A 148 9.00 -2.21 9.23
CA ALA A 148 9.08 -2.01 7.79
C ALA A 148 9.76 -3.19 7.10
N GLY A 149 9.27 -3.55 5.91
CA GLY A 149 9.85 -4.55 5.02
C GLY A 149 10.16 -3.94 3.66
N TYR A 150 11.29 -4.30 3.08
CA TYR A 150 11.72 -3.83 1.76
C TYR A 150 12.07 -5.00 0.85
N SER A 151 11.73 -4.88 -0.43
CA SER A 151 12.12 -5.82 -1.47
C SER A 151 12.39 -5.09 -2.78
N GLU A 152 13.34 -5.57 -3.57
CA GLU A 152 13.47 -5.18 -4.97
C GLU A 152 12.95 -6.28 -5.88
N GLN A 153 12.16 -5.91 -6.88
CA GLN A 153 11.61 -6.84 -7.87
C GLN A 153 11.42 -6.12 -9.19
N SER A 154 11.89 -6.71 -10.29
CA SER A 154 11.76 -6.17 -11.65
C SER A 154 12.28 -4.72 -11.80
N GLY A 155 13.28 -4.33 -11.00
CA GLY A 155 13.83 -2.97 -11.02
C GLY A 155 13.10 -1.97 -10.11
N LEU A 156 11.94 -2.31 -9.55
CA LEU A 156 11.23 -1.53 -8.55
C LEU A 156 11.70 -1.87 -7.14
N GLY A 157 11.83 -0.86 -6.28
CA GLY A 157 11.87 -1.02 -4.84
C GLY A 157 10.48 -0.88 -4.26
N ILE A 158 10.12 -1.81 -3.38
CA ILE A 158 8.83 -1.88 -2.70
C ILE A 158 9.09 -1.83 -1.20
N LEU A 159 8.58 -0.80 -0.56
CA LEU A 159 8.61 -0.60 0.88
C LEU A 159 7.21 -0.80 1.44
N LEU A 160 7.07 -1.62 2.47
CA LEU A 160 5.84 -1.74 3.25
C LEU A 160 6.12 -1.35 4.68
N ILE A 161 5.31 -0.46 5.24
CA ILE A 161 5.41 0.04 6.61
C ILE A 161 4.13 -0.34 7.36
N VAL A 162 4.29 -0.97 8.53
CA VAL A 162 3.22 -1.22 9.48
C VAL A 162 3.09 0.00 10.38
N VAL A 163 1.90 0.60 10.43
CA VAL A 163 1.62 1.78 11.24
C VAL A 163 0.81 1.36 12.46
N SER A 164 1.36 1.59 13.64
CA SER A 164 0.72 1.42 14.95
C SER A 164 -0.25 2.56 15.25
#